data_AF-A0A8B9VI52-F1
#
_entry.id   AF-A0A8B9VI52-F1
#
_cell.length_a   1.000
_cell.length_b   1.000
_cell.length_c   1.000
_cell.angle_alpha   90.00
_cell.angle_beta   90.00
_cell.angle_gamma   90.00
#
_symmetry.space_group_name_H-M   'P 1'
#
loop_
_entity.id
_entity.type
_entity.pdbx_description
1 polymer ?
#
loop_
_entity_poly.entity_id
_entity_poly.type
_entity_poly.pdbx_seq_one_letter_code
_entity_poly.pdbx_strand_id
1 'polypeptide(L)'
;MVPELQFGNPRHTSLSTTRESLGLDLETAVEVTLIYQRPLKIPTTFKGPLLINRRPQGALLFGRSSSGLKGLFVLPGVIDADYNGIVQIVAQTSFLPIHIPKGSKIAQLVPVPVLTADLQTASKQERGSQGFGSTGVSWVFLSTLFKNGSNVLLFPVTRDFLQDPGMHVIRAHRLVCV
;
A
#
# COMPACT_ATOMS: atom_id res chain seq x y z
N MET A 1 -29.97 12.91 5.89
CA MET A 1 -29.84 12.07 4.67
C MET A 1 -28.63 11.17 4.90
N VAL A 2 -28.83 9.85 5.06
CA VAL A 2 -27.74 8.91 5.37
C VAL A 2 -26.97 8.60 4.09
N PRO A 3 -25.62 8.58 4.10
CA PRO A 3 -24.86 8.22 2.91
C PRO A 3 -25.15 6.80 2.45
N GLU A 4 -25.58 6.62 1.21
CA GLU A 4 -25.79 5.30 0.61
C GLU A 4 -24.47 4.85 -0.04
N LEU A 5 -23.82 3.86 0.56
CA LEU A 5 -22.65 3.19 0.00
C LEU A 5 -23.13 2.20 -1.07
N GLN A 6 -23.12 2.62 -2.33
CA GLN A 6 -23.42 1.71 -3.45
C GLN A 6 -22.09 1.20 -4.04
N PHE A 7 -21.76 -0.06 -3.75
CA PHE A 7 -20.63 -0.75 -4.36
C PHE A 7 -21.00 -1.16 -5.80
N GLY A 8 -20.15 -0.83 -6.76
CA GLY A 8 -20.26 -1.36 -8.11
C GLY A 8 -19.99 -2.87 -8.09
N ASN A 9 -21.02 -3.66 -8.42
CA ASN A 9 -21.07 -5.13 -8.49
C ASN A 9 -21.39 -5.85 -7.15
N PRO A 10 -22.58 -6.48 -7.01
CA PRO A 10 -23.09 -7.00 -5.72
C PRO A 10 -22.43 -8.31 -5.22
N ARG A 11 -21.37 -8.82 -5.85
CA ARG A 11 -20.80 -10.13 -5.49
C ARG A 11 -19.53 -10.13 -4.65
N HIS A 12 -18.87 -9.01 -4.40
CA HIS A 12 -17.69 -8.98 -3.52
C HIS A 12 -17.48 -7.57 -2.97
N THR A 13 -17.96 -7.27 -1.75
CA THR A 13 -17.29 -6.42 -0.74
C THR A 13 -18.23 -6.14 0.43
N SER A 14 -18.11 -6.90 1.52
CA SER A 14 -18.78 -6.58 2.79
C SER A 14 -17.99 -5.50 3.53
N LEU A 15 -18.09 -4.26 3.06
CA LEU A 15 -17.47 -3.08 3.67
C LEU A 15 -18.44 -2.44 4.69
N SER A 16 -18.63 -3.07 5.85
CA SER A 16 -18.92 -2.41 7.14
C SER A 16 -19.16 -3.42 8.27
N THR A 17 -18.63 -3.10 9.45
CA THR A 17 -18.84 -3.82 10.71
C THR A 17 -19.91 -3.13 11.58
N THR A 18 -20.10 -1.79 11.52
CA THR A 18 -21.19 -1.05 12.19
C THR A 18 -21.51 0.29 11.50
N ARG A 19 -22.70 0.85 11.79
CA ARG A 19 -23.21 2.12 11.23
C ARG A 19 -22.30 3.35 11.47
N GLU A 20 -21.53 3.33 12.55
CA GLU A 20 -20.66 4.44 12.98
C GLU A 20 -19.18 4.15 12.80
N SER A 21 -18.84 3.06 12.09
CA SER A 21 -17.44 2.75 11.77
C SER A 21 -16.86 3.85 10.88
N LEU A 22 -15.72 4.42 11.31
CA LEU A 22 -14.94 5.36 10.51
C LEU A 22 -14.24 4.69 9.32
N GLY A 23 -13.87 3.42 9.50
CA GLY A 23 -13.11 2.64 8.54
C GLY A 23 -13.95 1.58 7.83
N LEU A 24 -13.62 1.33 6.57
CA LEU A 24 -14.15 0.25 5.75
C LEU A 24 -13.11 -0.88 5.67
N ASP A 25 -13.42 -2.05 6.21
CA ASP A 25 -12.47 -3.17 6.29
C ASP A 25 -12.04 -3.69 4.89
N LEU A 26 -10.73 -3.81 4.66
CA LEU A 26 -10.15 -4.37 3.45
C LEU A 26 -9.80 -5.85 3.60
N GLU A 27 -10.31 -6.67 2.70
CA GLU A 27 -10.02 -8.10 2.61
C GLU A 27 -8.81 -8.38 1.69
N THR A 28 -7.91 -9.27 2.12
CA THR A 28 -6.82 -9.76 1.27
C THR A 28 -7.35 -10.56 0.08
N ALA A 29 -6.85 -10.30 -1.12
CA ALA A 29 -7.24 -11.05 -2.32
C ALA A 29 -6.52 -12.41 -2.43
N VAL A 30 -5.40 -12.56 -1.73
CA VAL A 30 -4.54 -13.74 -1.76
C VAL A 30 -4.17 -14.18 -0.35
N GLU A 31 -3.79 -15.44 -0.24
CA GLU A 31 -3.09 -15.95 0.93
C GLU A 31 -1.63 -15.54 0.86
N VAL A 32 -1.04 -15.17 2.01
CA VAL A 32 0.34 -14.73 2.08
C VAL A 32 0.98 -15.13 3.40
N THR A 33 2.24 -15.56 3.35
CA THR A 33 3.05 -15.81 4.54
C THR A 33 4.24 -14.87 4.56
N LEU A 34 4.34 -14.05 5.61
CA LEU A 34 5.50 -13.19 5.83
C LEU A 34 6.60 -14.05 6.46
N ILE A 35 7.67 -14.29 5.70
CA ILE A 35 8.83 -15.10 6.10
C ILE A 35 10.12 -14.28 6.23
N TYR A 36 10.08 -12.98 5.92
CA TYR A 36 11.20 -12.05 6.04
C TYR A 36 10.75 -10.76 6.73
N GLN A 37 11.65 -10.11 7.49
CA GLN A 37 11.37 -8.88 8.24
C GLN A 37 11.48 -7.68 7.31
N ARG A 38 10.64 -7.63 6.27
CA ARG A 38 10.56 -6.53 5.31
C ARG A 38 9.11 -6.23 4.95
N PRO A 39 8.81 -4.99 4.53
CA PRO A 39 7.50 -4.66 3.97
C PRO A 39 7.17 -5.52 2.74
N LEU A 40 5.94 -6.01 2.70
CA LEU A 40 5.38 -6.78 1.60
C LEU A 40 4.07 -6.14 1.14
N LYS A 41 3.89 -6.05 -0.19
CA LYS A 41 2.61 -5.65 -0.79
C LYS A 41 1.67 -6.85 -0.83
N ILE A 42 0.46 -6.64 -0.32
CA ILE A 42 -0.60 -7.63 -0.27
C ILE A 42 -1.80 -7.05 -1.02
N PRO A 43 -2.19 -7.60 -2.18
CA PRO A 43 -3.33 -7.10 -2.92
C PRO A 43 -4.63 -7.33 -2.14
N THR A 44 -5.55 -6.38 -2.24
CA THR A 44 -6.90 -6.50 -1.68
C THR A 44 -7.91 -6.85 -2.75
N THR A 45 -9.12 -7.22 -2.32
CA THR A 45 -10.27 -7.39 -3.21
C THR A 45 -10.87 -6.07 -3.69
N PHE A 46 -10.47 -4.93 -3.09
CA PHE A 46 -10.99 -3.62 -3.42
C PHE A 46 -10.22 -2.98 -4.58
N LYS A 47 -10.95 -2.61 -5.63
CA LYS A 47 -10.46 -1.80 -6.74
C LYS A 47 -11.12 -0.43 -6.65
N GLY A 48 -10.30 0.62 -6.67
CA GLY A 48 -10.79 1.98 -6.64
C GLY A 48 -11.55 2.39 -7.92
N PRO A 49 -12.20 3.56 -7.90
CA PRO A 49 -12.16 4.57 -6.84
C PRO A 49 -13.09 4.26 -5.67
N LEU A 50 -12.83 4.87 -4.51
CA LEU A 50 -13.76 4.84 -3.38
C LEU A 50 -14.90 5.83 -3.59
N LEU A 51 -16.12 5.31 -3.75
CA LEU A 51 -17.32 6.12 -3.97
C LEU A 51 -18.15 6.22 -2.69
N ILE A 52 -18.37 7.44 -2.21
CA ILE A 52 -19.31 7.74 -1.13
C ILE A 52 -20.34 8.72 -1.68
N ASN A 53 -21.62 8.37 -1.61
CA ASN A 53 -22.70 9.16 -2.22
C ASN A 53 -22.44 9.47 -3.70
N ARG A 54 -21.93 8.48 -4.45
CA ARG A 54 -21.57 8.59 -5.87
C ARG A 54 -20.50 9.65 -6.17
N ARG A 55 -19.74 10.07 -5.18
CA ARG A 55 -18.60 10.99 -5.35
C ARG A 55 -17.31 10.28 -5.00
N PRO A 56 -16.25 10.41 -5.82
CA PRO A 56 -14.94 9.87 -5.48
C PRO A 56 -14.41 10.57 -4.22
N GLN A 57 -13.85 9.78 -3.31
CA GLN A 57 -13.21 10.24 -2.09
C GLN A 57 -11.79 9.70 -2.01
N GLY A 58 -10.90 10.49 -1.42
CA GLY A 58 -9.61 9.98 -0.97
C GLY A 58 -9.80 9.09 0.26
N ALA A 59 -8.79 8.29 0.58
CA ALA A 59 -8.81 7.51 1.81
C ALA A 59 -7.41 7.34 2.40
N LEU A 60 -7.37 7.23 3.73
CA LEU A 60 -6.21 6.76 4.47
C LEU A 60 -6.35 5.26 4.72
N LEU A 61 -5.34 4.49 4.36
CA LEU A 61 -5.26 3.06 4.66
C LEU A 61 -4.52 2.89 6.00
N PHE A 62 -5.17 2.22 6.94
CA PHE A 62 -4.59 1.86 8.23
C PHE A 62 -4.72 0.37 8.53
N GLY A 63 -3.85 -0.15 9.38
CA GLY A 63 -4.08 -1.45 10.01
C GLY A 63 -5.32 -1.43 10.89
N ARG A 64 -5.97 -2.58 11.03
CA ARG A 64 -6.97 -2.77 12.09
C ARG A 64 -6.25 -2.87 13.42
N SER A 65 -6.89 -2.42 14.50
CA SER A 65 -6.33 -2.54 15.86
C SER A 65 -5.94 -3.99 16.20
N SER A 66 -6.75 -4.95 15.79
CA SER A 66 -6.50 -6.38 15.96
C SER A 66 -5.29 -6.90 15.17
N SER A 67 -4.96 -6.30 14.03
CA SER A 67 -3.76 -6.66 13.26
C SER A 67 -2.49 -6.27 14.02
N GLY A 68 -2.45 -5.05 14.56
CA GLY A 68 -1.33 -4.58 15.37
C GLY A 68 -1.12 -5.44 16.63
N LEU A 69 -2.21 -5.82 17.31
CA LEU A 69 -2.14 -6.72 18.48
C LEU A 69 -1.58 -8.11 18.12
N LYS A 70 -1.79 -8.58 16.90
CA LYS A 70 -1.24 -9.84 16.38
C LYS A 70 0.20 -9.71 15.86
N GLY A 71 0.85 -8.55 16.08
CA GLY A 71 2.21 -8.29 15.62
C GLY A 71 2.32 -8.02 14.12
N LEU A 72 1.21 -7.76 13.43
CA LEU A 72 1.20 -7.38 12.02
C LEU A 72 1.09 -5.86 11.87
N PHE A 73 2.18 -5.23 11.45
CA PHE A 73 2.26 -3.79 11.24
C PHE A 73 1.87 -3.46 9.79
N VAL A 74 0.71 -2.84 9.61
CA VAL A 74 0.31 -2.26 8.34
C VAL A 74 0.86 -0.84 8.27
N LEU A 75 1.67 -0.55 7.26
CA LEU A 75 2.18 0.79 7.02
C LEU A 75 1.05 1.68 6.49
N PRO A 76 0.89 2.91 7.01
CA PRO A 76 -0.12 3.83 6.51
C PRO A 76 0.02 4.11 5.01
N GLY A 77 -1.11 4.19 4.32
CA GLY A 77 -1.16 4.49 2.89
C GLY A 77 -2.11 5.65 2.59
N VAL A 78 -1.84 6.38 1.52
CA VAL A 78 -2.74 7.38 0.95
C VAL A 78 -3.29 6.83 -0.35
N ILE A 79 -4.62 6.79 -0.47
CA ILE A 79 -5.33 6.38 -1.67
C ILE A 79 -6.01 7.62 -2.25
N ASP A 80 -5.56 8.04 -3.42
CA ASP A 80 -6.12 9.20 -4.13
C ASP A 80 -7.55 8.89 -4.60
N ALA A 81 -8.38 9.93 -4.71
CA ALA A 81 -9.78 9.79 -5.09
C ALA A 81 -9.96 9.31 -6.55
N ASP A 82 -8.99 9.60 -7.41
CA ASP A 82 -8.92 9.17 -8.81
C ASP A 82 -8.09 7.89 -9.01
N TYR A 83 -7.71 7.20 -7.92
CA TYR A 83 -7.03 5.91 -8.01
C TYR A 83 -8.01 4.81 -8.46
N ASN A 84 -7.73 4.23 -9.63
CA ASN A 84 -8.56 3.21 -10.29
C ASN A 84 -7.93 1.79 -10.22
N GLY A 85 -6.85 1.63 -9.46
CA GLY A 85 -6.12 0.37 -9.32
C GLY A 85 -6.64 -0.49 -8.16
N ILE A 86 -6.05 -1.68 -8.03
CA ILE A 86 -6.28 -2.56 -6.87
C ILE A 86 -5.53 -1.98 -5.68
N VAL A 87 -6.26 -1.66 -4.60
CA VAL A 87 -5.63 -1.16 -3.37
C VAL A 87 -4.73 -2.25 -2.79
N GLN A 88 -3.49 -1.87 -2.48
CA GLN A 88 -2.48 -2.76 -1.91
C GLN A 88 -2.27 -2.39 -0.44
N ILE A 89 -2.23 -3.39 0.43
CA ILE A 89 -1.80 -3.25 1.82
C ILE A 89 -0.30 -3.45 1.85
N VAL A 90 0.44 -2.53 2.47
CA VAL A 90 1.86 -2.76 2.77
C VAL A 90 1.96 -3.19 4.22
N ALA A 91 2.44 -4.41 4.47
CA ALA A 91 2.54 -4.96 5.81
C ALA A 91 3.93 -5.54 6.11
N GLN A 92 4.34 -5.48 7.37
CA GLN A 92 5.56 -6.10 7.87
C GLN A 92 5.33 -6.66 9.28
N THR A 93 6.25 -7.51 9.73
CA THR A 93 6.25 -8.06 11.09
C THR A 93 7.66 -8.43 11.52
N SER A 94 7.90 -8.37 12.84
CA SER A 94 9.09 -8.94 13.49
C SER A 94 8.84 -10.34 14.07
N PHE A 95 7.60 -10.84 14.01
CA PHE A 95 7.18 -12.10 14.63
C PHE A 95 7.03 -13.23 13.59
N LEU A 96 8.09 -13.44 12.80
CA LEU A 96 8.05 -14.41 11.70
C LEU A 96 7.99 -15.87 12.18
N PRO A 97 7.34 -16.76 11.42
CA PRO A 97 6.49 -16.46 10.27
C PRO A 97 5.07 -16.03 10.70
N ILE A 98 4.46 -15.10 9.95
CA ILE A 98 3.02 -14.80 10.07
C ILE A 98 2.30 -15.26 8.82
N HIS A 99 1.30 -16.12 8.99
CA HIS A 99 0.41 -16.55 7.92
C HIS A 99 -0.87 -15.70 7.91
N ILE A 100 -1.24 -15.19 6.74
CA ILE A 100 -2.44 -14.40 6.50
C ILE A 100 -3.28 -15.10 5.43
N PRO A 101 -4.39 -15.76 5.83
CA PRO A 101 -5.29 -16.39 4.88
C PRO A 101 -5.90 -15.39 3.89
N LYS A 102 -6.30 -15.88 2.71
CA LYS A 102 -7.12 -15.12 1.76
C LYS A 102 -8.44 -14.68 2.41
N GLY A 103 -8.91 -13.47 2.09
CA GLY A 103 -10.13 -12.89 2.64
C GLY A 103 -9.97 -12.30 4.04
N SER A 104 -8.76 -12.29 4.59
CA SER A 104 -8.50 -11.72 5.91
C SER A 104 -8.69 -10.20 5.90
N LYS A 105 -9.48 -9.70 6.85
CA LYS A 105 -9.64 -8.26 7.09
C LYS A 105 -8.52 -7.78 7.99
N ILE A 106 -7.42 -7.28 7.42
CA ILE A 106 -6.22 -6.85 8.17
C ILE A 106 -5.98 -5.34 8.16
N ALA A 107 -6.60 -4.63 7.22
CA ALA A 107 -6.52 -3.18 7.07
C ALA A 107 -7.92 -2.60 6.87
N GLN A 108 -8.00 -1.27 6.87
CA GLN A 108 -9.23 -0.52 6.66
C GLN A 108 -8.93 0.78 5.91
N LEU A 109 -9.90 1.25 5.12
CA LEU A 109 -9.91 2.57 4.50
C LEU A 109 -10.71 3.54 5.35
N VAL A 110 -10.10 4.64 5.77
CA VAL A 110 -10.78 5.77 6.41
C VAL A 110 -10.97 6.85 5.35
N PRO A 111 -12.20 7.10 4.88
CA PRO A 111 -12.46 8.11 3.85
C PRO A 111 -12.12 9.51 4.36
N VAL A 112 -11.52 10.33 3.50
CA VAL A 112 -11.18 11.72 3.81
C VAL A 112 -11.54 12.65 2.64
N PRO A 113 -12.01 13.88 2.90
CA PRO A 113 -12.30 14.84 1.84
C PRO A 113 -11.01 15.26 1.12
N VAL A 114 -11.09 15.42 -0.20
CA VAL A 114 -9.98 15.93 -1.02
C VAL A 114 -9.96 17.44 -0.95
N LEU A 115 -9.19 17.98 0.00
CA LEU A 115 -9.04 19.43 0.18
C LEU A 115 -8.20 20.10 -0.91
N THR A 116 -7.51 19.30 -1.72
CA THR A 116 -6.59 19.76 -2.77
C THR A 116 -7.23 19.84 -4.17
N ALA A 117 -8.53 19.52 -4.29
CA ALA A 117 -9.20 19.42 -5.59
C ALA A 117 -9.19 20.74 -6.39
N ASP A 118 -9.23 21.88 -5.69
CA ASP A 118 -9.27 23.23 -6.29
C ASP A 118 -7.88 23.87 -6.44
N LEU A 119 -6.81 23.18 -6.04
CA LEU A 119 -5.45 23.68 -6.22
C LEU A 119 -5.05 23.56 -7.69
N GLN A 120 -4.41 24.60 -8.24
CA GLN A 120 -3.84 24.53 -9.59
C GLN A 120 -2.72 23.48 -9.61
N THR A 121 -2.99 22.34 -10.25
CA THR A 121 -2.00 21.28 -10.41
C THR A 121 -1.09 21.58 -11.60
N ALA A 122 0.21 21.31 -11.46
CA ALA A 122 1.17 21.41 -12.58
C ALA A 122 0.96 20.32 -13.64
N SER A 123 0.18 19.28 -13.32
CA SER A 123 -0.16 18.15 -14.19
C SER A 123 -1.67 18.05 -14.35
N LYS A 124 -2.14 17.89 -15.60
CA LYS A 124 -3.54 17.59 -15.93
C LYS A 124 -3.86 16.09 -15.96
N GLN A 125 -2.90 15.22 -15.65
CA GLN A 125 -3.10 13.77 -15.74
C GLN A 125 -3.69 13.20 -14.45
N GLU A 126 -4.77 12.43 -14.60
CA GLU A 126 -5.32 11.57 -13.54
C GLU A 126 -4.29 10.51 -13.12
N ARG A 127 -4.32 10.12 -11.84
CA ARG A 127 -3.46 9.09 -11.28
C ARG A 127 -3.64 7.73 -11.96
N GLY A 128 -4.88 7.41 -12.35
CA GLY A 128 -5.24 6.15 -12.97
C GLY A 128 -4.98 4.96 -12.03
N SER A 129 -4.40 3.88 -12.54
CA SER A 129 -4.09 2.67 -11.75
C SER A 129 -2.68 2.63 -11.17
N GLN A 130 -1.86 3.66 -11.43
CA GLN A 130 -0.44 3.67 -11.07
C GLN A 130 -0.23 4.15 -9.62
N GLY A 131 0.51 3.39 -8.82
CA GLY A 131 0.80 3.68 -7.41
C GLY A 131 2.31 3.66 -7.11
N PHE A 132 2.70 3.92 -5.86
CA PHE A 132 4.06 3.74 -5.34
C PHE A 132 5.17 4.50 -6.08
N GLY A 133 5.10 5.83 -6.11
CA GLY A 133 6.13 6.67 -6.75
C GLY A 133 6.00 6.77 -8.28
N SER A 134 4.80 6.60 -8.82
CA SER A 134 4.55 6.71 -10.27
C SER A 134 4.74 8.12 -10.84
N THR A 135 4.74 9.15 -10.00
CA THR A 135 4.83 10.56 -10.39
C THR A 135 6.16 11.22 -10.01
N GLY A 136 7.14 10.47 -9.47
CA GLY A 136 8.43 11.03 -9.07
C GLY A 136 9.44 9.98 -8.61
N VAL A 137 10.72 10.38 -8.59
CA VAL A 137 11.82 9.49 -8.20
C VAL A 137 12.03 9.56 -6.69
N SER A 138 11.91 8.43 -6.00
CA SER A 138 12.34 8.27 -4.60
C SER A 138 13.59 7.40 -4.57
N TRP A 139 14.71 7.96 -4.17
CA TRP A 139 15.97 7.23 -4.04
C TRP A 139 16.10 6.69 -2.62
N VAL A 140 16.05 5.36 -2.49
CA VAL A 140 16.40 4.65 -1.26
C VAL A 140 17.50 3.67 -1.59
N PHE A 141 18.56 3.63 -0.79
CA PHE A 141 19.67 2.69 -0.97
C PHE A 141 19.77 1.78 0.25
N LEU A 142 19.91 0.48 0.02
CA LEU A 142 20.32 -0.45 1.06
C LEU A 142 21.85 -0.42 1.15
N SER A 143 22.39 -0.20 2.35
CA SER A 143 23.83 -0.28 2.61
C SER A 143 24.16 -1.57 3.37
N THR A 144 25.28 -2.19 3.04
CA THR A 144 25.88 -3.27 3.83
C THR A 144 27.33 -2.92 4.11
N LEU A 145 27.72 -3.04 5.39
CA LEU A 145 29.10 -2.86 5.83
C LEU A 145 29.86 -4.20 5.73
N PHE A 146 30.99 -4.20 5.05
CA PHE A 146 31.93 -5.32 5.11
C PHE A 146 32.84 -5.18 6.31
N LYS A 147 33.15 -6.30 6.99
CA LYS A 147 33.94 -6.36 8.24
C LYS A 147 35.36 -5.75 8.15
N ASN A 148 35.85 -5.38 6.97
CA ASN A 148 37.15 -4.71 6.78
C ASN A 148 37.04 -3.17 6.67
N GLY A 149 35.94 -2.57 7.13
CA GLY A 149 35.96 -1.23 7.74
C GLY A 149 35.90 0.00 6.83
N SER A 150 36.10 -0.12 5.52
CA SER A 150 36.16 1.10 4.65
C SER A 150 35.28 1.09 3.40
N ASN A 151 34.59 -0.02 3.10
CA ASN A 151 33.78 -0.14 1.87
C ASN A 151 32.30 -0.34 2.21
N VAL A 152 31.48 0.58 1.71
CA VAL A 152 30.01 0.51 1.74
C VAL A 152 29.52 0.14 0.35
N LEU A 153 28.75 -0.95 0.24
CA LEU A 153 28.05 -1.26 -1.01
C LEU A 153 26.62 -0.72 -0.91
N LEU A 154 26.26 0.15 -1.85
CA LEU A 154 24.92 0.71 -1.99
C LEU A 154 24.16 -0.04 -3.07
N PHE A 155 23.00 -0.56 -2.71
CA PHE A 155 22.06 -1.15 -3.66
C PHE A 155 20.84 -0.24 -3.80
N PRO A 156 20.52 0.29 -4.99
CA PRO A 156 19.32 1.08 -5.18
C PRO A 156 18.08 0.20 -4.97
N VAL A 157 17.20 0.63 -4.08
CA VAL A 157 15.86 0.06 -3.90
C VAL A 157 14.97 0.69 -4.96
N THR A 158 14.95 0.08 -6.15
CA THR A 158 14.13 0.56 -7.28
C THR A 158 12.69 0.05 -7.18
N ARG A 159 11.80 0.62 -8.00
CA ARG A 159 10.41 0.17 -8.15
C ARG A 159 10.32 -1.32 -8.50
N ASP A 160 11.26 -1.82 -9.30
CA ASP A 160 11.30 -3.23 -9.73
C ASP A 160 11.71 -4.15 -8.58
N PHE A 161 12.65 -3.71 -7.73
CA PHE A 161 13.03 -4.41 -6.50
C PHE A 161 11.86 -4.54 -5.51
N LEU A 162 10.92 -3.57 -5.50
CA LEU A 162 9.70 -3.65 -4.68
C LEU A 162 8.63 -4.59 -5.26
N GLN A 163 8.72 -4.99 -6.53
CA GLN A 163 7.74 -5.85 -7.21
C GLN A 163 8.18 -7.31 -7.26
N ASP A 164 9.47 -7.56 -7.50
CA ASP A 164 10.07 -8.90 -7.48
C ASP A 164 11.39 -8.86 -6.70
N PRO A 165 11.39 -9.32 -5.44
CA PRO A 165 12.56 -9.29 -4.60
C PRO A 165 13.49 -10.50 -4.80
N GLY A 166 13.38 -11.23 -5.92
CA GLY A 166 14.36 -12.22 -6.33
C GLY A 166 15.77 -11.63 -6.28
N MET A 167 16.73 -12.38 -5.70
CA MET A 167 18.11 -11.93 -5.52
C MET A 167 18.82 -11.83 -6.88
N HIS A 168 18.59 -10.75 -7.62
CA HIS A 168 19.39 -10.41 -8.77
C HIS A 168 20.66 -9.73 -8.28
N VAL A 169 21.80 -10.44 -8.36
CA VAL A 169 23.12 -9.83 -8.24
C VAL A 169 23.30 -8.93 -9.47
N ILE A 170 22.85 -7.68 -9.37
CA ILE A 170 23.16 -6.67 -10.38
C ILE A 170 24.61 -6.27 -10.13
N ARG A 171 25.52 -6.75 -10.99
CA ARG A 171 26.91 -6.25 -11.04
C ARG A 171 26.86 -4.77 -11.41
N ALA A 172 26.93 -3.89 -10.43
CA ALA A 172 27.08 -2.46 -10.65
C ALA A 172 28.49 -2.20 -11.22
N HIS A 173 28.62 -2.19 -12.53
CA HIS A 173 29.81 -1.63 -13.17
C HIS A 173 29.72 -0.09 -13.07
N ARG A 174 30.52 0.47 -12.15
CA ARG A 174 30.76 1.90 -11.90
C ARG A 174 29.54 2.74 -11.45
N LEU A 175 29.45 3.00 -10.15
CA LEU A 175 28.83 4.24 -9.64
C LEU A 175 29.84 5.38 -9.84
N VAL A 176 29.45 6.42 -10.59
CA VAL A 176 30.03 7.76 -10.45
C VAL A 176 29.16 8.48 -9.41
N CYS A 177 29.82 8.99 -8.37
CA CYS A 177 29.22 9.84 -7.35
C CYS A 177 28.92 11.21 -7.98
N VAL A 178 27.68 11.68 -7.87
CA VAL A 178 27.31 13.11 -7.96
C VAL A 178 26.28 13.41 -6.89
#